data_AF-A0A853JV07-F1
#
_entry.id   AF-A0A853JV07-F1
#
_cell.length_a   1.000
_cell.length_b   1.000
_cell.length_c   1.000
_cell.angle_alpha   90.00
_cell.angle_beta   90.00
_cell.angle_gamma   90.00
#
_symmetry.space_group_name_H-M   'P 1'
#
loop_
_entity.id
_entity.type
_entity.pdbx_description
1 polymer ?
#
loop_
_entity_poly.entity_id
_entity_poly.type
_entity_poly.pdbx_seq_one_letter_code
_entity_poly.pdbx_strand_id
1 'polypeptide(L)' 'MQRDLAINYMTTRKNHTCYGMGIGIMVLDDAYPGFPGDVRNASAWGFPIQYEIAKGVDNYTLVWEQDKTPCREPIVQAA' A
#
# COMPACT_ATOMS: atom_id res chain seq x y z
N MET A 1 15.03 -8.05 6.59
CA MET A 1 15.45 -7.10 5.53
C MET A 1 16.84 -6.58 5.86
N GLN A 2 17.87 -6.92 5.08
CA GLN A 2 19.20 -6.38 5.35
C GLN A 2 19.44 -5.17 4.45
N ARG A 3 19.28 -4.00 5.08
CA ARG A 3 19.82 -2.70 4.68
C ARG A 3 21.17 -2.86 3.98
N ASP A 4 21.39 -2.11 2.92
CA ASP A 4 22.70 -2.03 2.28
C ASP A 4 23.71 -1.43 3.27
N LEU A 5 24.56 -2.32 3.84
CA LEU A 5 25.54 -1.99 4.86
C LEU A 5 26.76 -1.26 4.29
N ALA A 6 26.87 -1.19 2.96
CA ALA A 6 27.97 -0.52 2.27
C ALA A 6 27.64 0.94 1.92
N ILE A 7 26.42 1.44 2.20
CA ILE A 7 26.11 2.86 2.06
C ILE A 7 26.84 3.66 3.15
N ASN A 8 28.01 4.18 2.79
CA ASN A 8 28.86 4.97 3.69
C ASN A 8 28.73 6.48 3.46
N TYR A 9 27.96 6.90 2.44
CA TYR A 9 27.77 8.30 2.09
C TYR A 9 26.38 8.51 1.46
N MET A 10 25.64 9.48 1.96
CA MET A 10 24.33 9.91 1.44
C MET A 10 24.32 11.42 1.30
N THR A 11 23.70 11.94 0.23
CA THR A 11 23.52 13.38 0.05
C THR A 11 22.07 13.67 -0.30
N THR A 12 21.50 14.69 0.35
CA THR A 12 20.15 15.17 0.04
C THR A 12 20.20 15.95 -1.26
N ARG A 13 19.42 15.51 -2.23
CA ARG A 13 19.11 16.30 -3.41
C ARG A 13 18.10 17.37 -2.98
N LYS A 14 18.35 18.65 -3.31
CA LYS A 14 17.36 19.73 -3.11
C LYS A 14 16.01 19.27 -3.68
N ASN A 15 14.93 19.49 -2.95
CA ASN A 15 13.55 19.15 -3.32
C ASN A 15 13.21 17.64 -3.37
N HIS A 16 13.99 16.76 -2.76
CA HIS A 16 13.54 15.38 -2.53
C HIS A 16 12.92 15.22 -1.15
N THR A 17 11.72 14.64 -1.12
CA THR A 17 10.88 14.56 0.07
C THR A 17 10.84 13.18 0.72
N CYS A 18 11.12 12.10 -0.02
CA CYS A 18 11.07 10.73 0.50
C CYS A 18 12.25 9.89 -0.03
N TYR A 19 12.86 9.07 0.84
CA TYR A 19 13.93 8.12 0.50
C TYR A 19 13.75 6.84 1.31
N GLY A 20 14.12 5.68 0.75
CA GLY A 20 14.09 4.40 1.47
C GLY A 20 12.69 3.90 1.83
N MET A 21 11.65 4.47 1.20
CA MET A 21 10.28 3.99 1.37
C MET A 21 10.10 2.63 0.71
N GLY A 22 9.29 1.80 1.36
CA GLY A 22 8.86 0.51 0.85
C GLY A 22 7.86 0.60 -0.29
N ILE A 23 7.19 -0.51 -0.61
CA ILE A 23 6.02 -0.50 -1.50
C ILE A 23 4.78 -0.09 -0.71
N GLY A 24 4.04 0.91 -1.19
CA GLY A 24 2.69 1.23 -0.71
C GLY A 24 1.65 0.35 -1.40
N ILE A 25 0.72 -0.21 -0.63
CA ILE A 25 -0.36 -1.07 -1.10
C ILE A 25 -1.66 -0.53 -0.53
N MET A 26 -2.55 -0.08 -1.40
CA MET A 26 -3.91 0.26 -1.02
C MET A 26 -4.74 -1.03 -0.94
N VAL A 27 -5.45 -1.22 0.16
CA VAL A 27 -6.25 -2.41 0.44
C VAL A 27 -7.71 -2.02 0.59
N LEU A 28 -8.62 -2.82 0.04
CA LEU A 28 -10.06 -2.68 0.25
C LEU A 28 -10.39 -2.92 1.73
N ASP A 29 -11.45 -2.28 2.21
CA ASP A 29 -11.96 -2.38 3.57
C ASP A 29 -12.73 -3.70 3.77
N ASP A 30 -12.00 -4.81 3.60
CA ASP A 30 -12.53 -6.17 3.54
C ASP A 30 -11.74 -7.13 4.41
N ALA A 31 -12.45 -8.08 5.04
CA ALA A 31 -11.86 -9.11 5.88
C ALA A 31 -11.90 -10.48 5.19
N TYR A 32 -10.79 -10.88 4.57
CA TYR A 32 -10.58 -12.25 4.06
C TYR A 32 -9.12 -12.69 4.20
N PRO A 33 -8.84 -14.00 4.33
CA PRO A 33 -7.50 -14.51 4.64
C PRO A 33 -6.42 -14.00 3.68
N GLY A 34 -5.33 -13.47 4.23
CA GLY A 34 -4.13 -13.10 3.49
C GLY A 34 -3.15 -14.27 3.46
N PHE A 35 -3.32 -15.21 2.52
CA PHE A 35 -2.48 -16.39 2.41
C PHE A 35 -0.99 -16.02 2.19
N PRO A 36 -0.03 -16.91 2.49
CA PRO A 36 1.36 -16.71 2.10
C PRO A 36 1.46 -16.41 0.59
N GLY A 37 2.07 -15.28 0.24
CA GLY A 37 2.15 -14.78 -1.14
C GLY A 37 1.05 -13.80 -1.56
N ASP A 38 0.03 -13.55 -0.73
CA ASP A 38 -0.94 -12.48 -0.94
C ASP A 38 -0.26 -11.11 -0.80
N VAL A 39 -0.63 -10.15 -1.65
CA VAL A 39 -0.08 -8.79 -1.63
C VAL A 39 -0.34 -8.05 -0.30
N ARG A 40 -1.42 -8.39 0.39
CA ARG A 40 -1.81 -7.86 1.72
C ARG A 40 -1.09 -8.59 2.86
N ASN A 41 -0.33 -9.64 2.57
CA ASN A 41 0.45 -10.36 3.55
C ASN A 41 1.88 -9.83 3.57
N ALA A 42 2.26 -9.17 4.67
CA ALA A 42 3.58 -8.56 4.78
C ALA A 42 4.76 -9.54 4.70
N SER A 43 4.53 -10.82 5.06
CA SER A 43 5.57 -11.86 4.96
C SER A 43 5.90 -12.23 3.51
N ALA A 44 5.08 -11.82 2.53
CA ALA A 44 5.34 -12.03 1.10
C ALA A 44 6.50 -11.17 0.57
N TRP A 45 6.98 -10.17 1.34
CA TRP A 45 7.91 -9.17 0.86
C TRP A 45 9.26 -9.20 1.60
N GLY A 46 10.36 -9.12 0.84
CA GLY A 46 11.73 -9.05 1.39
C GLY A 46 12.18 -7.65 1.81
N PHE A 47 11.29 -6.66 1.71
CA PHE A 47 11.52 -5.23 1.93
C PHE A 47 10.30 -4.60 2.66
N PRO A 48 10.36 -3.34 3.16
CA PRO A 48 9.28 -2.76 3.93
C PRO A 48 8.12 -2.50 2.97
N ILE A 49 6.93 -2.54 3.53
CA ILE A 49 5.72 -2.21 2.80
C ILE A 49 4.85 -1.35 3.71
N GLN A 50 3.97 -0.60 3.09
CA GLN A 50 3.02 0.28 3.76
C GLN A 50 1.65 -0.06 3.22
N TYR A 51 0.67 -0.14 4.11
CA TYR A 51 -0.71 -0.39 3.73
C TYR A 51 -1.53 0.86 4.01
N GLU A 52 -2.42 1.20 3.09
CA GLU A 52 -3.46 2.18 3.32
C GLU A 52 -4.82 1.56 2.99
N ILE A 53 -5.84 1.83 3.80
CA ILE A 53 -7.16 1.23 3.62
C ILE A 53 -8.04 2.21 2.85
N ALA A 54 -8.61 1.76 1.73
CA ALA A 54 -9.70 2.47 1.05
C ALA A 54 -10.99 2.30 1.86
N LYS A 55 -11.13 3.08 2.95
CA LYS A 55 -12.21 2.93 3.94
C LYS A 55 -13.60 2.99 3.32
N GLY A 56 -14.46 2.04 3.68
CA GLY A 56 -15.81 1.94 3.12
C GLY A 56 -15.88 1.48 1.66
N VAL A 57 -14.75 1.03 1.09
CA VAL A 57 -14.70 0.38 -0.23
C VAL A 57 -14.36 -1.09 -0.02
N ASP A 58 -15.40 -1.93 -0.09
CA ASP A 58 -15.29 -3.38 -0.03
C ASP A 58 -15.46 -4.00 -1.44
N ASN A 59 -15.38 -5.32 -1.53
CA ASN A 59 -15.53 -6.08 -2.76
C ASN A 59 -16.93 -5.90 -3.35
N TYR A 60 -17.96 -5.83 -2.49
CA TYR A 60 -19.34 -5.68 -2.94
C TYR A 60 -19.57 -4.34 -3.65
N THR A 61 -19.21 -3.25 -2.99
CA THR A 61 -19.30 -1.89 -3.51
C THR A 61 -18.42 -1.66 -4.72
N LEU A 62 -17.19 -2.21 -4.75
CA LEU A 62 -16.26 -1.97 -5.85
C LEU A 62 -16.43 -2.92 -7.05
N VAL A 63 -16.92 -4.14 -6.86
CA VAL A 63 -17.02 -5.12 -7.95
C VAL A 63 -18.47 -5.28 -8.39
N TRP A 64 -19.40 -5.45 -7.45
CA TRP A 64 -20.75 -5.93 -7.73
C TRP A 64 -21.78 -4.83 -7.92
N GLU A 65 -21.71 -3.76 -7.12
CA GLU A 65 -22.67 -2.65 -7.21
C GLU A 65 -22.62 -1.98 -8.57
N GLN A 66 -23.75 -1.53 -9.13
CA GLN A 66 -23.69 -0.85 -10.43
C GLN A 66 -23.08 0.55 -10.31
N ASP A 67 -23.46 1.29 -9.27
CA ASP A 67 -22.94 2.63 -9.02
C ASP A 67 -21.63 2.57 -8.22
N LYS A 68 -20.53 2.96 -8.87
CA LYS A 68 -19.19 3.03 -8.27
C LYS A 68 -18.81 4.43 -7.80
N THR A 69 -19.69 5.42 -8.00
CA THR A 69 -19.44 6.81 -7.61
C THR A 69 -19.02 6.93 -6.14
N PRO A 70 -19.63 6.18 -5.18
CA PRO A 70 -19.23 6.25 -3.78
C PRO A 70 -17.78 5.84 -3.50
N CYS A 71 -17.17 5.00 -4.34
CA CYS A 71 -15.82 4.50 -4.12
C CYS A 71 -14.72 5.53 -4.42
N ARG A 72 -15.02 6.56 -5.22
CA ARG A 72 -14.01 7.50 -5.71
C ARG A 72 -13.31 8.28 -4.59
N GLU A 73 -14.09 8.90 -3.72
CA GLU A 73 -13.55 9.77 -2.67
C GLU A 73 -12.67 8.98 -1.68
N PRO A 74 -13.09 7.79 -1.17
CA PRO A 74 -12.23 6.97 -0.33
C PRO A 74 -10.92 6.54 -1.01
N ILE A 75 -10.97 6.18 -2.30
CA ILE A 75 -9.76 5.78 -3.05
C ILE A 75 -8.80 6.97 -3.19
N VAL A 76 -9.32 8.17 -3.46
CA VAL A 76 -8.49 9.39 -3.55
C VAL A 76 -7.88 9.74 -2.20
N GLN A 77 -8.59 9.55 -1.09
CA GLN A 77 -8.08 9.80 0.25
C GLN A 77 -6.98 8.83 0.68
N ALA A 78 -6.98 7.62 0.14
CA ALA A 78 -5.97 6.59 0.41
C ALA A 78 -4.72 6.69 -0.49
N ALA A 79 -4.76 7.52 -1.54
CA ALA A 79 -3.68 7.69 -2.52
C ALA A 79 -2.72 8.83 -2.14
#